data_AF-A0A2T0SPM1-F1
#
_entry.id   AF-A0A2T0SPM1-F1
#
_cell.length_a   1.000
_cell.length_b   1.000
_cell.length_c   1.000
_cell.angle_alpha   90.00
_cell.angle_beta   90.00
_cell.angle_gamma   90.00
#
_symmetry.space_group_name_H-M   'P 1'
#
loop_
_entity.id
_entity.type
_entity.pdbx_description
1 polymer ?
#
loop_
_entity_poly.entity_id
_entity_poly.type
_entity_poly.pdbx_seq_one_letter_code
_entity_poly.pdbx_strand_id
1 'polypeptide(L)' 'MDHAARIALAQAAYEAYGDTTGGLNYQGLPMPSWDDLGDLIRAAWTAAAAAVVRTHLGEQEV' A
#
# COMPACT_ATOMS: atom_id res chain seq x y z
N MET A 1 5.05 5.56 -14.05
CA MET A 1 5.01 6.12 -12.68
C MET A 1 6.40 6.01 -12.08
N ASP A 2 6.93 7.10 -11.54
CA ASP A 2 8.24 7.09 -10.88
C ASP A 2 8.22 6.31 -9.53
N HIS A 3 9.38 6.17 -8.90
CA HIS A 3 9.51 5.40 -7.65
C HIS A 3 8.85 6.09 -6.45
N ALA A 4 8.95 7.41 -6.35
CA ALA A 4 8.39 8.17 -5.23
C ALA A 4 6.86 8.12 -5.24
N ALA A 5 6.24 8.27 -6.41
CA ALA A 5 4.79 8.14 -6.59
C ALA A 5 4.28 6.74 -6.19
N ARG A 6 5.04 5.68 -6.51
CA ARG A 6 4.70 4.31 -6.06
C ARG A 6 4.69 4.16 -4.55
N ILE A 7 5.68 4.75 -3.88
CA ILE A 7 5.77 4.73 -2.40
C ILE A 7 4.62 5.51 -1.80
N ALA A 8 4.30 6.70 -2.32
CA ALA A 8 3.19 7.51 -1.83
C ALA A 8 1.83 6.79 -1.93
N LEU A 9 1.56 6.11 -3.05
CA LEU A 9 0.35 5.31 -3.21
C LEU A 9 0.31 4.10 -2.26
N ALA A 10 1.47 3.47 -2.03
CA ALA A 10 1.57 2.35 -1.11
C ALA A 10 1.28 2.76 0.34
N GLN A 11 1.82 3.91 0.75
CA GLN A 11 1.57 4.49 2.07
C GLN A 11 0.09 4.84 2.24
N ALA A 12 -0.50 5.53 1.26
CA ALA A 12 -1.93 5.85 1.29
C ALA A 12 -2.82 4.60 1.38
N ALA A 13 -2.47 3.52 0.66
CA ALA A 13 -3.19 2.25 0.72
C ALA A 13 -3.05 1.56 2.10
N TYR A 14 -1.86 1.61 2.70
CA TYR A 14 -1.61 1.08 4.04
C TYR A 14 -2.38 1.85 5.12
N GLU A 15 -2.39 3.17 5.04
CA GLU A 15 -3.16 4.04 5.94
C GLU A 15 -4.66 3.78 5.81
N ALA A 16 -5.19 3.68 4.59
CA ALA A 16 -6.60 3.34 4.34
C ALA A 16 -6.99 1.95 4.88
N TYR A 17 -6.07 0.97 4.79
CA TYR A 17 -6.24 -0.33 5.45
C TYR A 17 -6.37 -0.15 6.96
N GLY A 18 -5.47 0.63 7.58
CA GLY A 18 -5.53 0.94 9.01
C GLY A 18 -6.84 1.62 9.42
N ASP A 19 -7.29 2.62 8.69
CA ASP A 19 -8.57 3.30 8.96
C ASP A 19 -9.75 2.31 8.96
N THR A 20 -9.73 1.37 8.03
CA THR A 20 -10.79 0.36 7.88
C THR A 20 -10.74 -0.72 8.95
N THR A 21 -9.55 -1.10 9.43
CA THR A 21 -9.37 -2.11 10.48
C THR A 21 -9.39 -1.55 11.90
N GLY A 22 -9.52 -0.22 12.05
CA GLY A 22 -9.42 0.45 13.36
C GLY A 22 -7.99 0.47 13.89
N GLY A 23 -6.99 0.50 13.00
CA GLY A 23 -5.58 0.51 13.34
C GLY A 23 -5.05 -0.85 13.80
N LEU A 24 -5.73 -1.94 13.44
CA LEU A 24 -5.37 -3.30 13.84
C LEU A 24 -4.90 -4.14 12.65
N ASN A 25 -3.92 -5.01 12.88
CA ASN A 25 -3.45 -5.98 11.91
C ASN A 25 -4.34 -7.25 11.91
N TYR A 26 -4.01 -8.23 11.07
CA TYR A 26 -4.80 -9.46 10.93
C TYR A 26 -4.90 -10.31 12.22
N GLN A 27 -4.00 -10.11 13.19
CA GLN A 27 -4.02 -10.78 14.49
C GLN A 27 -4.82 -10.00 15.54
N GLY A 28 -5.39 -8.84 15.18
CA GLY A 28 -6.04 -7.91 16.12
C GLY A 28 -5.04 -7.10 16.97
N LEU A 29 -3.76 -7.09 16.60
CA LEU A 29 -2.74 -6.29 17.29
C LEU A 29 -2.61 -4.91 16.62
N PRO A 30 -2.17 -3.86 17.35
CA PRO A 30 -1.93 -2.55 16.76
C PRO A 30 -1.02 -2.61 15.53
N MET A 31 -1.41 -1.88 14.49
CA MET A 31 -0.57 -1.67 13.32
C MET A 31 0.60 -0.74 13.65
N PRO A 32 1.81 -1.03 13.13
CA PRO A 32 2.91 -0.06 13.15
C PRO A 32 2.60 1.13 12.24
N SER A 33 3.27 2.26 12.49
CA SER A 33 3.29 3.36 11.53
C SER A 33 4.00 2.94 10.23
N TRP A 34 3.80 3.69 9.14
CA TRP A 34 4.48 3.42 7.87
C TRP A 34 6.01 3.40 8.00
N ASP A 35 6.56 4.33 8.79
CA ASP A 35 8.01 4.46 8.99
C ASP A 35 8.58 3.30 9.83
N ASP A 36 7.77 2.75 10.74
CA ASP A 36 8.14 1.60 11.58
C ASP A 36 8.05 0.24 10.84
N LEU A 37 7.50 0.21 9.63
CA LEU A 37 7.47 -1.01 8.83
C LEU A 37 8.90 -1.48 8.48
N GLY A 38 9.08 -2.79 8.38
CA GLY A 38 10.29 -3.34 7.77
C GLY A 38 10.30 -3.11 6.26
N ASP A 39 11.50 -3.08 5.66
CA ASP A 39 11.68 -2.88 4.21
C ASP A 39 10.85 -3.86 3.36
N LEU A 40 10.76 -5.11 3.79
CA LEU A 40 9.99 -6.14 3.10
C LEU A 40 8.50 -5.78 3.00
N ILE A 41 7.92 -5.26 4.08
CA ILE A 41 6.49 -4.93 4.12
C ILE A 41 6.21 -3.66 3.32
N ARG A 42 7.07 -2.63 3.42
CA ARG A 42 6.97 -1.45 2.54
C ARG A 42 7.06 -1.84 1.06
N ALA A 43 7.98 -2.74 0.71
CA ALA A 43 8.12 -3.24 -0.66
C ALA A 43 6.89 -4.01 -1.12
N ALA A 44 6.28 -4.83 -0.26
CA ALA A 44 5.06 -5.57 -0.57
C ALA A 44 3.88 -4.64 -0.89
N TRP A 45 3.63 -3.62 -0.06
CA TRP A 45 2.60 -2.60 -0.33
C TRP A 45 2.90 -1.81 -1.60
N THR A 46 4.16 -1.48 -1.85
CA THR A 46 4.61 -0.80 -3.07
C THR A 46 4.32 -1.63 -4.32
N ALA A 47 4.58 -2.94 -4.27
CA ALA A 47 4.28 -3.85 -5.37
C ALA A 47 2.77 -3.99 -5.60
N ALA A 48 1.98 -4.08 -4.53
CA ALA A 48 0.52 -4.16 -4.59
C ALA A 48 -0.09 -2.89 -5.24
N ALA A 49 0.27 -1.70 -4.75
CA ALA A 49 -0.20 -0.44 -5.31
C ALA A 49 0.19 -0.29 -6.80
N ALA A 50 1.44 -0.66 -7.14
CA ALA A 50 1.88 -0.64 -8.53
C ALA A 50 1.10 -1.62 -9.42
N ALA A 51 0.69 -2.78 -8.90
CA ALA A 51 -0.13 -3.73 -9.66
C ALA A 51 -1.51 -3.15 -9.97
N VAL A 52 -2.18 -2.54 -8.99
CA VAL A 52 -3.50 -1.89 -9.18
C VAL A 52 -3.43 -0.81 -10.26
N VAL A 53 -2.39 0.05 -10.21
CA VAL A 53 -2.17 1.09 -11.21
C VAL A 53 -1.95 0.50 -12.60
N ARG A 54 -1.14 -0.56 -12.73
CA ARG A 54 -0.93 -1.23 -14.03
C ARG A 54 -2.23 -1.78 -14.61
N THR A 55 -3.10 -2.37 -13.78
CA THR A 55 -4.40 -2.89 -14.23
C THR A 55 -5.32 -1.76 -14.70
N HIS A 56 -5.51 -0.70 -13.91
CA HIS A 56 -6.44 0.37 -14.26
C HIS A 56 -5.97 1.28 -15.39
N LEU A 57 -4.65 1.45 -15.57
CA LEU A 57 -4.10 2.17 -16.72
C LEU A 57 -3.98 1.28 -17.98
N GLY A 58 -3.93 -0.04 -17.81
CA GLY A 58 -3.94 -1.02 -18.90
C GLY A 58 -5.32 -1.27 -19.49
N GLU A 59 -6.40 -0.96 -18.76
CA GLU A 59 -7.80 -1.04 -19.23
C GLU A 59 -8.23 0.18 -20.09
N GLN A 60 -7.31 1.09 -20.43
CA GLN A 60 -7.57 2.23 -21.33
C GLN A 60 -7.34 1.90 -22.82
N GLU A 61 -7.20 0.62 -23.20
CA GLU A 61 -7.25 0.14 -24.59
C GLU A 61 -8.32 -0.95 -24.73
N VAL A 62 -9.56 -0.55 -25.03
CA VAL A 62 -10.53 -1.31 -25.84
C VAL A 62 -11.39 -0.34 -26.64
#